data_AF-A0A948Z484-F1
#
_entry.id   AF-A0A948Z484-F1
#
_cell.length_a   1.000
_cell.length_b   1.000
_cell.length_c   1.000
_cell.angle_alpha   90.00
_cell.angle_beta   90.00
_cell.angle_gamma   90.00
#
_symmetry.space_group_name_H-M   'P 1'
#
loop_
_entity.id
_entity.type
_entity.pdbx_description
1 polymer ?
#
loop_
_entity_poly.entity_id
_entity_poly.type
_entity_poly.pdbx_seq_one_letter_code
_entity_poly.pdbx_strand_id
1 'polypeptide(L)'
;MFGIGMPEILLILAVALIVIGPKKLPDLAKSLGRAIGEFKKATHEFKQSIEINSDLKDVKDTFEDMNESIKEAVDDVSTSSKDKKEVENETAAEGSLKND
;
A
#
# COMPACT_ATOMS: atom_id res chain seq x y z
N MET A 1 -2.14 36.76 -1.69
CA MET A 1 -0.87 37.31 -1.20
C MET A 1 0.26 36.39 -1.67
N PHE A 2 1.24 36.94 -2.38
CA PHE A 2 2.48 36.33 -2.88
C PHE A 2 2.40 34.87 -3.38
N GLY A 3 1.94 34.71 -4.62
CA GLY A 3 2.30 33.53 -5.40
C GLY A 3 3.74 33.70 -5.89
N ILE A 4 4.63 32.77 -5.54
CA ILE A 4 5.96 32.72 -6.13
C ILE A 4 5.77 32.33 -7.60
N GLY A 5 5.89 33.31 -8.49
CA GLY A 5 5.86 33.09 -9.93
C GLY A 5 7.22 32.70 -10.47
N MET A 6 7.25 32.37 -11.76
CA MET A 6 8.50 32.16 -12.49
C MET A 6 9.48 33.35 -12.39
N PRO A 7 9.02 34.63 -12.44
CA PRO A 7 9.93 35.77 -12.29
C PRO A 7 10.64 35.81 -10.93
N GLU A 8 9.92 35.55 -9.83
CA GLU A 8 10.48 35.53 -8.48
C GLU A 8 11.51 34.42 -8.30
N ILE A 9 11.23 33.21 -8.85
CA ILE A 9 12.20 32.10 -8.84
C ILE A 9 13.47 32.46 -9.62
N LEU A 10 13.32 33.09 -10.80
CA LEU A 10 14.47 33.52 -11.60
C LEU A 10 15.33 34.58 -10.90
N LEU A 11 14.70 35.52 -10.18
CA LEU A 11 15.42 36.53 -9.40
C LEU A 11 16.27 35.88 -8.30
N ILE A 12 15.68 34.94 -7.55
CA ILE A 12 16.39 34.21 -6.49
C ILE A 12 17.53 33.39 -7.08
N LEU A 13 17.30 32.71 -8.21
CA LEU A 13 18.34 31.98 -8.94
C LEU A 13 19.48 32.90 -9.38
N ALA A 14 19.19 34.09 -9.89
CA ALA A 14 20.21 35.05 -10.31
C ALA A 14 21.10 35.47 -9.11
N VAL A 15 20.50 35.75 -7.96
CA VAL A 15 21.27 36.09 -6.74
C VAL A 15 22.10 34.89 -6.28
N ALA A 16 21.53 33.69 -6.25
CA ALA A 16 22.26 32.47 -5.89
C ALA A 16 23.45 32.20 -6.85
N LEU A 17 23.26 32.46 -8.15
CA LEU A 17 24.30 32.35 -9.16
C LEU A 17 25.42 33.36 -8.99
N ILE A 18 25.15 34.56 -8.48
CA ILE A 18 26.20 35.55 -8.17
C ILE A 18 27.03 35.07 -6.97
N VAL A 19 26.37 34.56 -5.93
CA VAL A 19 27.04 34.10 -4.70
C VAL A 19 27.87 32.84 -4.96
N ILE A 20 27.30 31.85 -5.65
CA ILE A 20 27.93 30.55 -5.89
C ILE A 20 28.79 30.58 -7.16
N GLY A 21 28.37 31.34 -8.18
CA GLY A 21 28.97 31.37 -9.51
C GLY A 21 28.30 30.38 -10.48
N PRO A 22 27.93 30.80 -11.71
CA PRO A 22 27.27 29.93 -12.69
C PRO A 22 28.12 28.74 -13.13
N LYS A 23 29.45 28.88 -13.09
CA LYS A 23 30.39 27.79 -13.40
C LYS A 23 30.43 26.71 -12.32
N LYS A 24 30.13 27.04 -11.05
CA LYS A 24 30.17 26.07 -9.94
C LYS A 24 28.89 25.27 -9.80
N LEU A 25 27.75 25.79 -10.26
CA LEU A 25 26.47 25.09 -10.24
C LEU A 25 26.50 23.71 -10.94
N PRO A 26 27.03 23.56 -12.17
CA PRO A 26 27.13 22.25 -12.80
C PRO A 26 28.07 21.29 -12.06
N ASP A 27 29.14 21.80 -11.46
CA ASP A 27 30.07 20.96 -10.67
C ASP A 27 29.41 20.49 -9.36
N LEU A 28 28.70 21.36 -8.67
CA LEU A 28 27.90 21.01 -7.48
C LEU A 28 26.81 19.98 -7.82
N ALA A 29 26.10 20.18 -8.93
CA ALA A 29 25.08 19.24 -9.39
C ALA A 29 25.68 17.87 -9.74
N LYS A 30 26.85 17.83 -10.39
CA LYS A 30 27.56 16.57 -10.67
C LYS A 30 27.98 15.86 -9.40
N SER A 31 28.56 16.59 -8.43
CA SER A 31 28.99 16.01 -7.15
C SER A 31 27.81 15.50 -6.34
N LEU A 32 26.73 16.29 -6.21
CA LEU A 32 25.51 15.88 -5.53
C LEU A 32 24.84 14.69 -6.24
N GLY A 33 24.78 14.72 -7.58
CA GLY A 33 24.23 13.62 -8.38
C GLY A 33 25.01 12.33 -8.21
N ARG A 34 26.34 12.40 -8.18
CA ARG A 34 27.20 11.25 -7.86
C ARG A 34 26.95 10.74 -6.44
N ALA A 35 26.92 11.64 -5.46
CA ALA A 35 26.67 11.28 -4.06
C ALA A 35 25.30 10.61 -3.87
N ILE A 36 24.24 11.15 -4.50
CA ILE A 36 22.90 10.54 -4.47
C ILE A 36 22.91 9.19 -5.20
N GLY A 37 23.62 9.07 -6.32
CA GLY A 37 23.75 7.81 -7.06
C GLY A 37 24.45 6.72 -6.24
N GLU A 38 25.57 7.07 -5.62
CA GLU A 38 26.32 6.17 -4.72
C GLU A 38 25.50 5.83 -3.46
N PHE A 39 24.82 6.82 -2.86
CA PHE A 39 23.93 6.59 -1.73
C PHE A 39 22.78 5.66 -2.09
N LYS A 40 22.15 5.82 -3.26
CA LYS A 40 21.11 4.93 -3.77
C LYS A 40 21.65 3.52 -3.97
N LYS A 41 22.83 3.39 -4.56
CA LYS A 41 23.49 2.09 -4.78
C LYS A 41 23.82 1.39 -3.47
N ALA A 42 24.44 2.11 -2.53
CA ALA A 42 24.74 1.60 -1.19
C ALA A 42 23.47 1.22 -0.43
N THR A 43 22.39 2.02 -0.53
CA THR A 43 21.09 1.68 0.08
C THR A 43 20.46 0.45 -0.58
N HIS A 44 20.64 0.26 -1.89
CA HIS A 44 20.13 -0.89 -2.61
C HIS A 44 20.90 -2.17 -2.26
N GLU A 45 22.23 -2.09 -2.19
CA GLU A 45 23.08 -3.19 -1.72
C GLU A 45 22.81 -3.51 -0.25
N PHE A 46 22.63 -2.49 0.60
CA PHE A 46 22.22 -2.67 1.99
C PHE A 46 20.85 -3.34 2.09
N LYS A 47 19.86 -2.87 1.32
CA LYS A 47 18.55 -3.53 1.20
C LYS A 47 18.69 -4.97 0.71
N GLN A 48 19.52 -5.26 -0.27
CA GLN A 48 19.74 -6.63 -0.77
C GLN A 48 20.49 -7.52 0.25
N SER A 49 21.34 -6.93 1.10
CA SER A 49 22.01 -7.65 2.19
C SER A 49 21.13 -7.84 3.43
N ILE A 50 20.11 -6.99 3.61
CA ILE A 50 19.15 -6.99 4.72
C ILE A 50 17.82 -7.67 4.32
N GLU A 51 17.50 -7.77 3.03
CA GLU A 51 16.56 -8.70 2.44
C GLU A 51 17.30 -10.05 2.34
N ILE A 52 17.15 -11.06 3.18
CA ILE A 52 15.90 -11.66 3.66
C ILE A 52 14.83 -11.67 2.54
N ASN A 53 15.24 -11.82 1.28
CA ASN A 53 14.33 -11.99 0.13
C ASN A 53 13.75 -13.41 0.06
N SER A 54 14.35 -14.39 0.75
CA SER A 54 13.71 -15.69 0.96
C SER A 54 12.74 -15.59 2.13
N ASP A 55 13.20 -15.22 3.34
CA ASP A 55 12.33 -15.37 4.50
C ASP A 55 11.16 -14.38 4.55
N LEU A 56 11.26 -13.14 4.04
CA LEU A 56 10.10 -12.21 4.06
C LEU A 56 9.05 -12.56 3.01
N LYS A 57 9.48 -13.10 1.88
CA LYS A 57 8.58 -13.50 0.79
C LYS A 57 7.86 -14.80 1.16
N ASP A 58 8.60 -15.75 1.75
CA ASP A 58 8.03 -17.00 2.29
C ASP A 58 7.09 -16.74 3.48
N VAL A 59 7.41 -15.79 4.37
CA VAL A 59 6.52 -15.36 5.46
C VAL A 59 5.27 -14.69 4.91
N LYS A 60 5.39 -13.83 3.89
CA LYS A 60 4.24 -13.18 3.27
C LYS A 60 3.31 -14.19 2.60
N ASP A 61 3.87 -15.15 1.87
CA ASP A 61 3.10 -16.21 1.18
C ASP A 61 2.40 -17.12 2.22
N THR A 62 3.08 -17.50 3.31
CA THR A 62 2.48 -18.25 4.43
C THR A 62 1.33 -17.48 5.11
N PHE A 63 1.48 -16.16 5.30
CA PHE A 63 0.43 -15.33 5.87
C PHE A 63 -0.77 -15.17 4.93
N GLU A 64 -0.56 -15.10 3.62
CA GLU A 64 -1.64 -15.07 2.62
C GLU A 64 -2.44 -16.39 2.62
N ASP A 65 -1.77 -17.54 2.64
CA ASP A 65 -2.41 -18.88 2.72
C ASP A 65 -3.21 -19.07 4.02
N MET A 66 -2.65 -18.63 5.15
CA MET A 66 -3.33 -18.66 6.45
C MET A 66 -4.56 -17.74 6.46
N ASN A 67 -4.46 -16.55 5.87
CA ASN A 67 -5.57 -15.61 5.81
C ASN A 67 -6.71 -16.12 4.90
N GLU A 68 -6.38 -16.79 3.80
CA GLU A 68 -7.37 -17.44 2.93
C GLU A 68 -8.07 -18.59 3.67
N SER A 69 -7.32 -19.43 4.38
CA SER A 69 -7.87 -20.52 5.22
C SER A 69 -8.77 -20.01 6.35
N ILE A 70 -8.38 -18.91 7.00
CA ILE A 70 -9.19 -18.26 8.05
C ILE A 70 -10.48 -17.70 7.43
N LYS A 71 -10.39 -17.07 6.25
CA LYS A 71 -11.54 -16.49 5.57
C LYS A 71 -12.52 -17.59 5.13
N GLU A 72 -12.01 -18.71 4.62
CA GLU A 72 -12.82 -19.87 4.24
C GLU A 72 -13.49 -20.51 5.46
N ALA A 73 -12.78 -20.67 6.58
CA ALA A 73 -13.36 -21.15 7.84
C ALA A 73 -14.40 -20.17 8.45
N VAL A 74 -14.18 -18.85 8.31
CA VAL A 74 -15.12 -17.81 8.74
C VAL A 74 -16.36 -17.78 7.86
N ASP A 75 -16.20 -17.97 6.55
CA ASP A 75 -17.31 -18.05 5.60
C ASP A 75 -18.12 -19.34 5.83
N ASP A 76 -17.50 -20.48 6.13
CA ASP A 76 -18.19 -21.74 6.46
C ASP A 76 -18.98 -21.64 7.80
N VAL A 77 -18.38 -21.03 8.82
CA VAL A 77 -19.05 -20.69 10.10
C VAL A 77 -20.21 -19.70 9.90
N SER A 78 -20.07 -18.74 8.99
CA SER A 78 -21.11 -17.73 8.70
C SER A 78 -22.26 -18.31 7.87
N THR A 79 -21.98 -19.30 7.02
CA THR A 79 -22.99 -19.96 6.17
C THR A 79 -23.83 -20.97 6.96
N SER A 80 -23.26 -21.59 8.00
CA SER A 80 -24.01 -22.47 8.93
C SER A 80 -25.03 -21.74 9.83
N SER A 81 -25.07 -20.39 9.84
CA SER A 81 -26.02 -19.61 10.67
C SER A 81 -27.20 -19.02 9.90
N LYS A 82 -27.32 -19.24 8.58
CA LYS A 82 -28.42 -18.68 7.77
C LYS A 82 -29.58 -19.64 7.47
N ASP A 83 -29.45 -20.93 7.79
CA ASP A 83 -30.46 -21.97 7.52
C ASP A 83 -31.38 -22.28 8.73
N LYS A 84 -31.83 -21.25 9.45
CA LYS A 84 -32.86 -21.41 10.52
C LYS A 84 -33.92 -20.30 10.53
N LYS A 85 -34.31 -19.81 9.36
CA LYS A 85 -35.41 -18.86 9.19
C LYS A 85 -36.25 -19.10 7.91
N GLU A 86 -36.59 -20.34 7.57
CA GLU A 86 -37.55 -20.57 6.48
C GLU A 86 -38.47 -21.80 6.66
N VAL A 87 -38.58 -22.38 7.86
CA VAL A 87 -39.50 -23.50 8.11
C VAL A 87 -40.38 -23.20 9.32
N GLU A 88 -41.20 -22.16 9.24
CA GLU A 88 -42.29 -21.92 10.22
C GLU A 88 -43.57 -21.31 9.62
N ASN A 89 -43.74 -21.31 8.28
CA ASN A 89 -44.94 -20.74 7.66
C ASN A 89 -45.71 -21.69 6.70
N GLU A 90 -45.43 -22.99 6.69
CA GLU A 90 -46.14 -23.93 5.80
C GLU A 90 -46.99 -24.98 6.55
N THR A 91 -47.04 -24.97 7.88
CA THR A 91 -47.81 -25.99 8.66
C THR A 91 -49.19 -25.51 9.11
N ALA A 92 -49.61 -24.27 8.83
CA ALA A 92 -50.88 -23.73 9.35
C ALA A 92 -52.10 -23.86 8.41
N ALA A 93 -51.97 -24.36 7.18
CA ALA A 93 -53.03 -24.26 6.17
C ALA A 93 -53.81 -25.57 5.86
N GLU A 94 -53.40 -26.74 6.36
CA GLU A 94 -54.08 -28.01 6.01
C GLU A 94 -54.91 -28.63 7.16
N GLY A 95 -55.00 -27.97 8.31
CA GLY A 95 -55.61 -28.54 9.53
C GLY A 95 -57.11 -28.25 9.76
N SER A 96 -57.83 -27.59 8.85
CA SER A 96 -59.19 -27.09 9.15
C SER A 96 -60.32 -27.62 8.26
N LEU A 97 -60.14 -28.76 7.57
CA LEU A 97 -61.22 -29.42 6.81
C LEU A 97 -61.31 -30.91 7.15
N LYS A 98 -61.49 -31.21 8.43
CA LYS A 98 -62.02 -32.49 8.91
C LYS A 98 -62.31 -32.35 10.39
N ASN A 99 -63.45 -31.78 10.72
CA ASN A 99 -64.31 -32.10 11.87
C ASN A 99 -65.57 -31.24 11.74
N ASP A 100 -66.72 -31.90 11.88
CA ASP A 100 -68.12 -31.45 11.80
C ASP A 100 -68.78 -31.33 10.41
#